data_AF-A0A3A5A5U2-F1
#
_entry.id   AF-A0A3A5A5U2-F1
#
_cell.length_a   1.000
_cell.length_b   1.000
_cell.length_c   1.000
_cell.angle_alpha   90.00
_cell.angle_beta   90.00
_cell.angle_gamma   90.00
#
_symmetry.space_group_name_H-M   'P 1'
#
loop_
_entity.id
_entity.type
_entity.pdbx_description
1 polymer ?
#
loop_
_entity_poly.entity_id
_entity_poly.type
_entity_poly.pdbx_seq_one_letter_code
_entity_poly.pdbx_strand_id
1 'polypeptide(L)'
;MIVISDVEEIRAIDRKIRTLLGPGALPEYTVEPIPSGVPILLRYERGALSTALTRGETFGSRDVTRNVKTILAVPLVIHSILAGKEPPPQLNVWGVVYAEKSELGSSGPYRSALEMVSTCLIGADVRDTAKCPLNMFCYGAEKETEWCKGIGAESHIEVMRMLQDWGFRVNRPHIRLCAEVSEAIEAVRLLEEKREPSSFELSGALVQLNSLQQQSALARTSDLHRNIHYEFPRKE
;
A
#
# COMPACT_ATOMS: atom_id res chain seq x y z
N MET A 1 6.02 2.91 8.54
CA MET A 1 6.15 3.76 7.34
C MET A 1 6.45 5.16 7.83
N ILE A 2 7.44 5.84 7.26
CA ILE A 2 7.67 7.26 7.53
C ILE A 2 6.92 8.09 6.48
N VAL A 3 6.40 9.25 6.86
CA VAL A 3 5.79 10.21 5.95
C VAL A 3 6.76 11.38 5.80
N ILE A 4 7.05 11.76 4.56
CA ILE A 4 7.96 12.87 4.20
C ILE A 4 7.31 13.70 3.09
N SER A 5 7.75 14.95 2.94
CA SER A 5 7.31 15.85 1.87
C SER A 5 8.46 16.44 1.05
N ASP A 6 9.71 16.26 1.49
CA ASP A 6 10.91 16.62 0.74
C ASP A 6 11.53 15.37 0.09
N VAL A 7 11.67 15.41 -1.24
CA VAL A 7 12.23 14.31 -2.02
C VAL A 7 13.70 14.04 -1.68
N GLU A 8 14.43 15.04 -1.17
CA GLU A 8 15.82 14.88 -0.72
C GLU A 8 15.94 13.97 0.52
N GLU A 9 14.88 13.84 1.32
CA GLU A 9 14.84 12.90 2.44
C GLU A 9 14.93 11.44 1.97
N ILE A 10 14.43 11.12 0.76
CA ILE A 10 14.59 9.80 0.15
C ILE A 10 16.08 9.48 -0.03
N ARG A 11 16.87 10.45 -0.54
CA ARG A 11 18.33 10.30 -0.67
C ARG A 11 19.01 10.15 0.68
N ALA A 12 18.56 10.90 1.68
CA ALA A 12 19.11 10.80 3.02
C ALA A 12 18.87 9.41 3.64
N ILE A 13 17.70 8.82 3.41
CA ILE A 13 17.36 7.47 3.85
C ILE A 13 18.18 6.42 3.09
N ASP A 14 18.32 6.53 1.76
CA ASP A 14 19.21 5.64 0.96
C ASP A 14 20.66 5.66 1.47
N ARG A 15 21.22 6.84 1.76
CA ARG A 15 22.58 6.94 2.34
C ARG A 15 22.71 6.18 3.67
N LYS A 16 21.68 6.26 4.54
CA LYS A 16 21.64 5.50 5.80
C LYS A 16 21.53 4.00 5.55
N ILE A 17 20.66 3.58 4.61
CA ILE A 17 20.53 2.18 4.18
C ILE A 17 21.88 1.63 3.70
N ARG A 18 22.56 2.32 2.79
CA ARG A 18 23.87 1.89 2.26
C ARG A 18 24.93 1.79 3.34
N THR A 19 24.97 2.75 4.26
CA THR A 19 25.89 2.72 5.41
C THR A 19 25.68 1.47 6.27
N LEU A 20 24.42 1.10 6.52
CA LEU A 20 24.08 -0.07 7.35
C LEU A 20 24.26 -1.40 6.63
N LEU A 21 24.02 -1.45 5.32
CA LEU A 21 24.23 -2.65 4.50
C LEU A 21 25.72 -2.90 4.19
N GLY A 22 26.53 -1.84 4.23
CA GLY A 22 27.98 -1.90 4.04
C GLY A 22 28.43 -1.58 2.60
N PRO A 23 29.76 -1.55 2.38
CA PRO A 23 30.34 -1.23 1.07
C PRO A 23 29.86 -2.17 -0.03
N GLY A 24 29.56 -1.61 -1.20
CA GLY A 24 29.08 -2.39 -2.36
C GLY A 24 27.60 -2.75 -2.31
N ALA A 25 26.85 -2.30 -1.31
CA ALA A 25 25.40 -2.47 -1.28
C ALA A 25 24.75 -1.75 -2.47
N LEU A 26 23.85 -2.47 -3.15
CA LEU A 26 23.03 -1.99 -4.27
C LEU A 26 21.54 -2.13 -3.87
N PRO A 27 20.98 -1.13 -3.15
CA PRO A 27 19.56 -1.13 -2.82
C PRO A 27 18.72 -0.84 -4.07
N GLU A 28 17.75 -1.70 -4.32
CA GLU A 28 16.69 -1.49 -5.29
C GLU A 28 15.40 -1.03 -4.58
N TYR A 29 14.55 -0.31 -5.29
CA TYR A 29 13.32 0.23 -4.74
C TYR A 29 12.12 -0.10 -5.60
N THR A 30 10.96 -0.30 -4.97
CA THR A 30 9.68 -0.22 -5.66
C THR A 30 9.06 1.15 -5.41
N VAL A 31 8.46 1.72 -6.45
CA VAL A 31 7.69 2.97 -6.37
C VAL A 31 6.30 2.74 -6.94
N GLU A 32 5.28 3.08 -6.17
CA GLU A 32 3.87 2.97 -6.61
C GLU A 32 3.03 4.17 -6.14
N PRO A 33 1.98 4.55 -6.89
CA PRO A 33 1.11 5.65 -6.49
C PRO A 33 0.26 5.29 -5.27
N ILE A 34 0.04 6.25 -4.38
CA ILE A 34 -0.89 6.13 -3.26
C ILE A 34 -2.18 6.88 -3.60
N PRO A 35 -3.30 6.15 -3.81
CA PRO A 35 -4.61 6.76 -3.89
C PRO A 35 -4.95 7.61 -2.65
N SER A 36 -5.58 8.75 -2.87
CA SER A 36 -6.22 9.56 -1.83
C SER A 36 -7.42 8.78 -1.28
N GLY A 37 -7.23 8.16 -0.12
CA GLY A 37 -8.18 7.21 0.45
C GLY A 37 -7.94 6.92 1.91
N VAL A 38 -8.59 5.89 2.44
CA VAL A 38 -8.46 5.48 3.84
C VAL A 38 -7.50 4.28 3.93
N PRO A 39 -6.33 4.41 4.57
CA PRO A 39 -5.44 3.29 4.83
C PRO A 39 -6.13 2.28 5.75
N ILE A 40 -6.01 1.00 5.41
CA ILE A 40 -6.57 -0.09 6.20
C ILE A 40 -5.58 -1.25 6.37
N LEU A 41 -5.75 -1.98 7.47
CA LEU A 41 -5.10 -3.26 7.72
C LEU A 41 -6.16 -4.36 7.73
N LEU A 42 -6.06 -5.29 6.79
CA LEU A 42 -6.88 -6.49 6.73
C LEU A 42 -6.18 -7.62 7.47
N ARG A 43 -6.89 -8.31 8.36
CA ARG A 43 -6.41 -9.52 9.04
C ARG A 43 -7.15 -10.73 8.54
N TYR A 44 -6.40 -11.69 8.03
CA TYR A 44 -6.89 -13.00 7.62
C TYR A 44 -6.44 -14.06 8.61
N GLU A 45 -7.36 -14.94 8.98
CA GLU A 45 -7.10 -16.09 9.82
C GLU A 45 -7.55 -17.34 9.10
N ARG A 46 -6.61 -18.26 8.86
CA ARG A 46 -6.80 -19.49 8.08
C ARG A 46 -7.49 -19.21 6.74
N GLY A 47 -7.04 -18.14 6.08
CA GLY A 47 -7.55 -17.71 4.78
C GLY A 47 -8.84 -16.90 4.82
N ALA A 48 -9.55 -16.77 5.95
CA ALA A 48 -10.79 -15.98 6.00
C ALA A 48 -10.55 -14.58 6.58
N LEU A 49 -11.19 -13.55 6.00
CA LEU A 49 -11.14 -12.18 6.52
C LEU A 49 -11.80 -12.13 7.92
N SER A 50 -10.96 -11.92 8.94
CA SER A 50 -11.34 -11.88 10.35
C SER A 50 -11.65 -10.46 10.80
N THR A 51 -10.78 -9.49 10.47
CA THR A 51 -10.96 -8.08 10.88
C THR A 51 -10.40 -7.13 9.83
N ALA A 52 -10.98 -5.95 9.70
CA ALA A 52 -10.41 -4.82 8.98
C ALA A 52 -10.40 -3.57 9.86
N LEU A 53 -9.23 -2.96 10.01
CA LEU A 53 -9.03 -1.77 10.83
C LEU A 53 -8.56 -0.59 9.98
N THR A 54 -9.11 0.60 10.21
CA THR A 54 -8.50 1.84 9.67
C THR A 54 -7.13 2.07 10.30
N ARG A 55 -6.27 2.79 9.57
CA ARG A 55 -4.90 3.09 9.98
C ARG A 55 -4.54 4.54 9.61
N GLY A 56 -3.50 5.06 10.27
CA GLY A 56 -3.05 6.45 10.12
C GLY A 56 -3.57 7.36 11.23
N GLU A 57 -2.88 8.49 11.44
CA GLU A 57 -3.18 9.45 12.51
C GLU A 57 -4.56 10.07 12.36
N THR A 58 -4.95 10.41 11.13
CA THR A 58 -6.23 11.05 10.81
C THR A 58 -7.44 10.16 11.11
N PHE A 59 -7.32 8.86 10.88
CA PHE A 59 -8.47 7.94 10.98
C PHE A 59 -8.50 7.12 12.27
N GLY A 60 -7.37 7.04 12.99
CA GLY A 60 -7.20 6.16 14.14
C GLY A 60 -7.36 4.68 13.77
N SER A 61 -7.51 3.84 14.80
CA SER A 61 -7.76 2.40 14.64
C SER A 61 -9.24 2.08 14.90
N ARG A 62 -10.07 2.18 13.86
CA ARG A 62 -11.50 1.85 13.93
C ARG A 62 -11.79 0.53 13.22
N ASP A 63 -12.66 -0.28 13.81
CA ASP A 63 -13.16 -1.50 13.19
C ASP A 63 -14.16 -1.15 12.09
N VAL A 64 -13.79 -1.45 10.85
CA VAL A 64 -14.61 -1.25 9.64
C VAL A 64 -14.89 -2.59 8.95
N THR A 65 -14.76 -3.72 9.66
CA THR A 65 -14.85 -5.08 9.09
C THR A 65 -16.13 -5.29 8.30
N ARG A 66 -17.29 -4.86 8.84
CA ARG A 66 -18.58 -5.05 8.16
C ARG A 66 -18.68 -4.26 6.87
N ASN A 67 -18.14 -3.04 6.86
CA ASN A 67 -18.17 -2.11 5.74
C ASN A 67 -17.18 -2.55 4.66
N VAL A 68 -15.98 -2.97 5.06
CA VAL A 68 -14.97 -3.53 4.14
C VAL A 68 -15.47 -4.79 3.44
N LYS A 69 -16.27 -5.64 4.10
CA LYS A 69 -16.85 -6.85 3.50
C LYS A 69 -17.79 -6.56 2.31
N THR A 70 -18.23 -5.32 2.13
CA THR A 70 -19.07 -4.94 0.97
C THR A 70 -18.25 -4.49 -0.25
N ILE A 71 -16.93 -4.34 -0.10
CA ILE A 71 -16.04 -3.87 -1.17
C ILE A 71 -15.62 -5.08 -2.02
N LEU A 72 -16.07 -5.12 -3.28
CA LEU A 72 -15.85 -6.28 -4.17
C LEU A 72 -14.37 -6.63 -4.40
N ALA A 73 -13.49 -5.63 -4.36
CA ALA A 73 -12.04 -5.84 -4.53
C ALA A 73 -11.35 -6.46 -3.31
N VAL A 74 -12.05 -6.62 -2.19
CA VAL A 74 -11.51 -7.23 -0.97
C VAL A 74 -11.87 -8.72 -0.97
N PRO A 75 -10.87 -9.63 -1.05
CA PRO A 75 -11.16 -11.06 -0.96
C PRO A 75 -11.68 -11.39 0.45
N LEU A 76 -12.87 -11.99 0.56
CA LEU A 76 -13.38 -12.44 1.86
C LEU A 76 -12.71 -13.73 2.33
N VAL A 77 -12.24 -14.52 1.36
CA VAL A 77 -11.43 -15.70 1.57
C VAL A 77 -10.28 -15.66 0.57
N ILE A 78 -9.07 -15.89 1.06
CA ILE A 78 -7.86 -16.02 0.25
C ILE A 78 -7.54 -17.50 0.08
N HIS A 79 -7.21 -17.87 -1.15
CA HIS A 79 -6.81 -19.22 -1.53
C HIS A 79 -5.63 -19.11 -2.48
N SER A 80 -4.84 -20.18 -2.61
CA SER A 80 -3.88 -20.30 -3.70
C SER A 80 -4.68 -20.46 -5.02
N ILE A 81 -4.97 -19.37 -5.74
CA ILE A 81 -5.67 -19.43 -7.04
C ILE A 81 -4.79 -20.15 -8.07
N LEU A 82 -3.47 -20.07 -7.91
CA LEU A 82 -2.46 -20.81 -8.67
C LEU A 82 -1.81 -21.85 -7.75
N ALA A 83 -1.78 -23.12 -8.17
CA ALA A 83 -1.18 -24.20 -7.40
C ALA A 83 0.30 -23.90 -7.11
N GLY A 84 0.67 -23.61 -5.85
CA GLY A 84 2.08 -23.61 -5.48
C GLY A 84 2.45 -23.02 -4.11
N LYS A 85 1.72 -22.02 -3.58
CA LYS A 85 2.14 -21.33 -2.34
C LYS A 85 0.93 -20.88 -1.51
N GLU A 86 0.62 -21.64 -0.47
CA GLU A 86 -0.47 -21.34 0.46
C GLU A 86 -0.20 -20.06 1.29
N PRO A 87 -1.22 -19.22 1.55
CA PRO A 87 -1.10 -18.13 2.51
C PRO A 87 -0.74 -18.63 3.92
N PRO A 88 0.01 -17.85 4.72
CA PRO A 88 0.25 -18.21 6.11
C PRO A 88 -1.06 -18.26 6.91
N PRO A 89 -1.14 -19.06 8.00
CA PRO A 89 -2.35 -19.16 8.82
C PRO A 89 -2.85 -17.84 9.39
N GLN A 90 -1.95 -16.86 9.53
CA GLN A 90 -2.28 -15.48 9.86
C GLN A 90 -1.58 -14.59 8.84
N LEU A 91 -2.35 -13.74 8.17
CA LEU A 91 -1.83 -12.77 7.21
C LEU A 91 -2.47 -11.41 7.48
N ASN A 92 -1.64 -10.41 7.71
CA ASN A 92 -2.07 -9.02 7.82
C ASN A 92 -1.64 -8.27 6.55
N VAL A 93 -2.60 -7.77 5.77
CA VAL A 93 -2.38 -7.10 4.49
C VAL A 93 -2.70 -5.62 4.60
N TRP A 94 -1.76 -4.80 4.17
CA TRP A 94 -1.93 -3.37 4.09
C TRP A 94 -2.58 -2.98 2.76
N GLY A 95 -3.47 -2.00 2.82
CA GLY A 95 -3.96 -1.36 1.61
C GLY A 95 -4.62 -0.03 1.87
N VAL A 96 -5.19 0.52 0.81
CA VAL A 96 -5.93 1.77 0.83
C VAL A 96 -7.25 1.57 0.13
N VAL A 97 -8.34 1.89 0.84
CA VAL A 97 -9.66 1.99 0.23
C VAL A 97 -9.75 3.34 -0.46
N TYR A 98 -10.17 3.36 -1.71
CA TYR A 98 -10.23 4.56 -2.54
C TYR A 98 -11.49 4.56 -3.41
N ALA A 99 -11.70 5.66 -4.13
CA ALA A 99 -12.74 5.79 -5.15
C ALA A 99 -12.14 6.39 -6.43
N GLU A 100 -12.66 5.99 -7.59
CA GLU A 100 -12.31 6.59 -8.88
C GLU A 100 -12.90 8.01 -8.96
N LYS A 101 -12.22 8.95 -9.63
CA LYS A 101 -12.70 10.33 -9.82
C LYS A 101 -14.03 10.38 -10.57
N SER A 102 -14.27 9.44 -11.49
CA SER A 102 -15.54 9.34 -12.22
C SER A 102 -16.75 9.13 -11.32
N GLU A 103 -16.55 8.54 -10.14
CA GLU A 103 -17.62 8.20 -9.20
C GLU A 103 -18.01 9.34 -8.25
N LEU A 104 -17.20 10.40 -8.16
CA LEU A 104 -17.52 11.58 -7.34
C LEU A 104 -18.72 12.35 -7.90
N GLY A 105 -18.89 12.33 -9.22
CA GLY A 105 -19.88 13.12 -9.94
C GLY A 105 -19.57 14.63 -9.89
N SER A 106 -19.82 15.35 -10.99
CA SER A 106 -19.52 16.79 -11.08
C SER A 106 -20.31 17.68 -10.10
N SER A 107 -21.35 17.13 -9.44
CA SER A 107 -22.17 17.82 -8.44
C SER A 107 -22.59 16.87 -7.31
N GLY A 108 -21.78 15.82 -7.06
CA GLY A 108 -22.03 14.89 -5.95
C GLY A 108 -21.91 15.56 -4.59
N PRO A 109 -22.38 14.90 -3.52
CA PRO A 109 -22.37 15.48 -2.17
C PRO A 109 -20.96 15.56 -1.53
N TYR A 110 -19.93 15.03 -2.20
CA TYR A 110 -18.56 14.95 -1.69
C TYR A 110 -17.64 15.88 -2.45
N ARG A 111 -16.74 16.58 -1.74
CA ARG A 111 -15.78 17.53 -2.31
C ARG A 111 -14.49 16.87 -2.79
N SER A 112 -14.22 15.63 -2.36
CA SER A 112 -13.03 14.87 -2.75
C SER A 112 -13.25 13.36 -2.60
N ALA A 113 -12.40 12.57 -3.26
CA ALA A 113 -12.40 11.10 -3.12
C ALA A 113 -12.23 10.68 -1.65
N LEU A 114 -11.38 11.39 -0.89
CA LEU A 114 -11.16 11.10 0.52
C LEU A 114 -12.41 11.34 1.38
N GLU A 115 -13.15 12.42 1.13
CA GLU A 115 -14.40 12.72 1.85
C GLU A 115 -15.46 11.64 1.58
N MET A 116 -15.61 11.22 0.32
CA MET A 116 -16.51 10.13 -0.06
C MET A 116 -16.13 8.82 0.64
N VAL A 117 -14.86 8.40 0.51
CA VAL A 117 -14.39 7.12 1.06
C VAL A 117 -14.53 7.11 2.57
N SER A 118 -14.07 8.15 3.27
CA SER A 118 -14.15 8.20 4.73
C SER A 118 -15.59 8.21 5.24
N THR A 119 -16.50 8.94 4.58
CA THR A 119 -17.92 8.95 4.94
C THR A 119 -18.55 7.57 4.73
N CYS A 120 -18.36 6.97 3.55
CA CYS A 120 -18.93 5.68 3.20
C CYS A 120 -18.36 4.53 4.03
N LEU A 121 -17.05 4.52 4.28
CA LEU A 121 -16.38 3.39 4.92
C LEU A 121 -16.55 3.42 6.44
N ILE A 122 -16.56 4.61 7.04
CA ILE A 122 -16.44 4.77 8.49
C ILE A 122 -17.73 5.29 9.12
N GLY A 123 -18.37 6.28 8.48
CA GLY A 123 -19.53 6.98 9.04
C GLY A 123 -20.88 6.34 8.70
N ALA A 124 -20.94 5.51 7.66
CA ALA A 124 -22.18 4.95 7.14
C ALA A 124 -22.52 3.56 7.70
N ASP A 125 -23.81 3.21 7.67
CA ASP A 125 -24.28 1.83 7.85
C ASP A 125 -23.80 0.95 6.68
N VAL A 126 -23.60 -0.33 6.95
CA VAL A 126 -23.12 -1.32 5.97
C VAL A 126 -23.94 -1.35 4.67
N ARG A 127 -25.26 -1.11 4.74
CA ARG A 127 -26.12 -1.10 3.55
C ARG A 127 -25.86 0.09 2.64
N ASP A 128 -25.42 1.21 3.21
CA ASP A 128 -25.08 2.40 2.46
C ASP A 128 -23.64 2.33 1.96
N THR A 129 -22.71 1.78 2.75
CA THR A 129 -21.37 1.43 2.26
C THR A 129 -21.44 0.52 1.03
N ALA A 130 -22.32 -0.48 1.03
CA ALA A 130 -22.48 -1.41 -0.09
C ALA A 130 -22.91 -0.75 -1.40
N LYS A 131 -23.50 0.45 -1.34
CA LYS A 131 -23.88 1.24 -2.53
C LYS A 131 -22.78 2.19 -2.97
N CYS A 132 -21.80 2.47 -2.10
CA CYS A 132 -20.69 3.33 -2.46
C CYS A 132 -19.73 2.58 -3.40
N PRO A 133 -19.28 3.20 -4.50
CA PRO A 133 -18.35 2.59 -5.45
C PRO A 133 -16.91 2.62 -4.92
N LEU A 134 -16.71 2.01 -3.75
CA LEU A 134 -15.41 1.89 -3.10
C LEU A 134 -14.61 0.77 -3.76
N ASN A 135 -13.31 0.98 -3.84
CA ASN A 135 -12.35 0.01 -4.31
C ASN A 135 -11.14 -0.05 -3.37
N MET A 136 -10.23 -0.99 -3.60
CA MET A 136 -9.03 -1.15 -2.78
C MET A 136 -7.84 -1.55 -3.64
N PHE A 137 -6.68 -0.99 -3.31
CA PHE A 137 -5.39 -1.59 -3.65
C PHE A 137 -4.66 -2.02 -2.38
N CYS A 138 -4.06 -3.21 -2.40
CA CYS A 138 -3.07 -3.58 -1.40
C CYS A 138 -1.66 -3.14 -1.84
N TYR A 139 -0.79 -2.86 -0.87
CA TYR A 139 0.59 -2.39 -1.08
C TYR A 139 1.62 -3.17 -0.26
N GLY A 140 1.24 -4.33 0.29
CA GLY A 140 2.13 -5.21 1.02
C GLY A 140 1.46 -5.88 2.22
N ALA A 141 2.26 -6.55 3.03
CA ALA A 141 1.83 -7.26 4.22
C ALA A 141 2.73 -6.95 5.43
N GLU A 142 2.24 -7.23 6.63
CA GLU A 142 3.13 -7.26 7.78
C GLU A 142 4.06 -8.47 7.70
N LYS A 143 5.25 -8.33 8.29
CA LYS A 143 6.21 -9.43 8.47
C LYS A 143 6.61 -10.17 7.17
N GLU A 144 6.65 -9.48 6.03
CA GLU A 144 7.06 -10.06 4.73
C GLU A 144 8.36 -10.88 4.85
N THR A 145 9.37 -10.34 5.53
CA THR A 145 10.66 -11.00 5.77
C THR A 145 10.58 -12.29 6.59
N GLU A 146 9.50 -12.53 7.32
CA GLU A 146 9.30 -13.73 8.14
C GLU A 146 8.54 -14.80 7.35
N TRP A 147 7.35 -14.49 6.87
CA TRP A 147 6.48 -15.50 6.23
C TRP A 147 6.95 -15.88 4.83
N CYS A 148 7.69 -15.00 4.12
CA CYS A 148 8.23 -15.32 2.79
C CYS A 148 9.31 -16.41 2.82
N LYS A 149 9.98 -16.64 3.96
CA LYS A 149 11.05 -17.66 4.08
C LYS A 149 10.56 -19.07 3.77
N GLY A 150 9.33 -19.40 4.16
CA GLY A 150 8.72 -20.71 3.89
C GLY A 150 8.15 -20.87 2.49
N ILE A 151 8.13 -19.77 1.73
CA ILE A 151 7.34 -19.59 0.52
C ILE A 151 8.23 -19.24 -0.68
N GLY A 152 9.46 -18.77 -0.45
CA GLY A 152 10.44 -18.48 -1.50
C GLY A 152 10.11 -17.22 -2.30
N ALA A 153 9.69 -16.15 -1.62
CA ALA A 153 9.75 -14.80 -2.17
C ALA A 153 10.98 -14.10 -1.57
N GLU A 154 11.76 -13.46 -2.43
CA GLU A 154 13.03 -12.80 -2.09
C GLU A 154 12.93 -11.27 -2.15
N SER A 155 11.87 -10.76 -2.80
CA SER A 155 11.66 -9.33 -3.03
C SER A 155 10.21 -8.90 -2.77
N HIS A 156 10.03 -7.61 -2.48
CA HIS A 156 8.71 -7.02 -2.29
C HIS A 156 7.86 -7.13 -3.56
N ILE A 157 8.45 -6.96 -4.76
CA ILE A 157 7.71 -7.16 -6.01
C ILE A 157 7.17 -8.60 -6.16
N GLU A 158 7.88 -9.61 -5.65
CA GLU A 158 7.39 -10.98 -5.60
C GLU A 158 6.29 -11.17 -4.55
N VAL A 159 6.39 -10.51 -3.40
CA VAL A 159 5.29 -10.44 -2.41
C VAL A 159 4.02 -9.89 -3.05
N MET A 160 4.14 -8.79 -3.80
CA MET A 160 2.99 -8.19 -4.49
C MET A 160 2.39 -9.14 -5.53
N ARG A 161 3.21 -9.89 -6.28
CA ARG A 161 2.70 -10.95 -7.18
C ARG A 161 1.96 -12.05 -6.43
N MET A 162 2.50 -12.49 -5.30
CA MET A 162 1.85 -13.50 -4.47
C MET A 162 0.53 -13.03 -3.88
N LEU A 163 0.46 -11.79 -3.40
CA LEU A 163 -0.81 -11.20 -2.93
C LEU A 163 -1.83 -11.18 -4.08
N GLN A 164 -1.41 -10.84 -5.30
CA GLN A 164 -2.25 -10.93 -6.48
C GLN A 164 -2.75 -12.37 -6.74
N ASP A 165 -1.87 -13.37 -6.63
CA ASP A 165 -2.21 -14.79 -6.80
C ASP A 165 -3.15 -15.32 -5.69
N TRP A 166 -3.20 -14.65 -4.54
CA TRP A 166 -4.14 -14.93 -3.45
C TRP A 166 -5.48 -14.18 -3.57
N GLY A 167 -5.67 -13.42 -4.65
CA GLY A 167 -6.91 -12.71 -4.96
C GLY A 167 -6.94 -11.26 -4.51
N PHE A 168 -5.83 -10.71 -3.99
CA PHE A 168 -5.77 -9.28 -3.68
C PHE A 168 -5.63 -8.44 -4.95
N ARG A 169 -6.30 -7.30 -4.98
CA ARG A 169 -6.11 -6.31 -6.03
C ARG A 169 -4.83 -5.50 -5.78
N VAL A 170 -3.83 -5.74 -6.61
CA VAL A 170 -2.55 -5.02 -6.62
C VAL A 170 -2.52 -4.03 -7.79
N ASN A 171 -1.97 -2.83 -7.59
CA ASN A 171 -1.83 -1.85 -8.67
C ASN A 171 -0.63 -2.13 -9.59
N ARG A 172 -0.47 -3.39 -10.01
CA ARG A 172 0.73 -3.91 -10.69
C ARG A 172 1.20 -3.08 -11.90
N PRO A 173 0.32 -2.56 -12.79
CA PRO A 173 0.77 -1.74 -13.92
C PRO A 173 1.48 -0.44 -13.51
N HIS A 174 1.31 0.00 -12.26
CA HIS A 174 1.87 1.24 -11.73
C HIS A 174 2.95 1.03 -10.68
N ILE A 175 3.37 -0.22 -10.42
CA ILE A 175 4.53 -0.52 -9.57
C ILE A 175 5.79 -0.48 -10.45
N ARG A 176 6.65 0.51 -10.23
CA ARG A 176 7.94 0.62 -10.91
C ARG A 176 9.03 0.03 -10.02
N LEU A 177 9.79 -0.93 -10.56
CA LEU A 177 11.05 -1.37 -9.98
C LEU A 177 12.14 -0.40 -10.43
N CYS A 178 12.92 0.11 -9.47
CA CYS A 178 13.97 1.08 -9.63
C CYS A 178 15.29 0.46 -9.16
N ALA A 179 16.30 0.43 -10.02
CA ALA A 179 17.60 -0.18 -9.74
C ALA A 179 18.41 0.63 -8.71
N GLU A 180 18.07 1.91 -8.53
CA GLU A 180 18.72 2.80 -7.57
C GLU A 180 17.81 3.95 -7.11
N VAL A 181 18.26 4.70 -6.10
CA VAL A 181 17.50 5.81 -5.51
C VAL A 181 17.21 6.94 -6.50
N SER A 182 18.10 7.18 -7.47
CA SER A 182 17.91 8.20 -8.50
C SER A 182 16.68 7.90 -9.36
N GLU A 183 16.53 6.65 -9.79
CA GLU A 183 15.36 6.19 -10.53
C GLU A 183 14.09 6.21 -9.69
N ALA A 184 14.19 5.91 -8.39
CA ALA A 184 13.05 6.00 -7.47
C ALA A 184 12.54 7.45 -7.35
N ILE A 185 13.45 8.41 -7.25
CA ILE A 185 13.12 9.84 -7.20
C ILE A 185 12.49 10.33 -8.52
N GLU A 186 13.03 9.88 -9.65
CA GLU A 186 12.42 10.17 -10.96
C GLU A 186 11.01 9.59 -11.05
N ALA A 187 10.80 8.36 -10.59
CA ALA A 187 9.49 7.72 -10.56
C ALA A 187 8.49 8.50 -9.68
N VAL A 188 8.92 8.98 -8.52
CA VAL A 188 8.10 9.83 -7.63
C VAL A 188 7.66 11.12 -8.35
N ARG A 189 8.60 11.82 -9.01
CA ARG A 189 8.30 13.05 -9.76
C ARG A 189 7.33 12.80 -10.92
N LEU A 190 7.51 11.69 -11.65
CA LEU A 190 6.60 11.30 -12.72
C LEU A 190 5.18 11.01 -12.20
N LEU A 191 5.03 10.44 -11.00
CA LEU A 191 3.72 10.24 -10.38
C LEU A 191 3.09 11.57 -9.96
N GLU A 192 3.88 12.50 -9.46
CA GLU A 192 3.42 13.86 -9.12
C GLU A 192 2.92 14.61 -10.37
N GLU A 193 3.65 14.55 -11.48
CA GLU A 193 3.22 15.09 -12.78
C GLU A 193 1.93 14.43 -13.28
N LYS A 194 1.78 13.12 -13.06
CA LYS A 194 0.59 12.33 -13.45
C LYS A 194 -0.57 12.40 -12.45
N ARG A 195 -0.48 13.23 -11.41
CA ARG A 195 -1.54 13.39 -10.39
C ARG A 195 -2.90 13.78 -10.97
N GLU A 196 -2.92 14.75 -11.88
CA GLU A 196 -4.17 15.20 -12.52
C GLU A 196 -4.76 14.18 -13.48
N PRO A 197 -4.00 13.63 -14.45
CA PRO A 197 -4.57 12.67 -15.42
C PRO A 197 -4.89 11.28 -14.83
N SER A 198 -4.48 10.99 -13.59
CA SER A 198 -4.84 9.73 -12.90
C SER A 198 -6.35 9.56 -12.76
N SER A 199 -6.85 8.32 -12.92
CA SER A 199 -8.29 7.99 -12.81
C SER A 199 -8.83 8.12 -11.39
N PHE A 200 -7.96 8.02 -10.38
CA PHE A 200 -8.24 8.29 -8.97
C PHE A 200 -7.34 9.43 -8.45
N GLU A 201 -7.79 10.15 -7.43
CA GLU A 201 -6.97 11.16 -6.76
C GLU A 201 -5.73 10.52 -6.14
N LEU A 202 -4.57 11.17 -6.26
CA LEU A 202 -3.32 10.71 -5.63
C LEU A 202 -2.95 11.62 -4.45
N SER A 203 -2.60 11.00 -3.32
CA SER A 203 -2.03 11.71 -2.16
C SER A 203 -0.50 11.72 -2.18
N GLY A 204 0.12 10.78 -2.88
CA GLY A 204 1.57 10.62 -2.83
C GLY A 204 2.09 9.42 -3.59
N ALA A 205 3.33 9.04 -3.27
CA ALA A 205 3.99 7.85 -3.77
C ALA A 205 4.56 7.03 -2.60
N LEU A 206 4.45 5.70 -2.70
CA LEU A 206 5.06 4.76 -1.76
C LEU A 206 6.39 4.30 -2.35
N VAL A 207 7.48 4.54 -1.62
CA VAL A 207 8.83 4.06 -1.96
C VAL A 207 9.24 3.01 -0.94
N GLN A 208 9.57 1.81 -1.41
CA GLN A 208 9.92 0.68 -0.54
C GLN A 208 11.20 0.02 -1.00
N LEU A 209 12.03 -0.40 -0.04
CA LEU A 209 13.21 -1.20 -0.33
C LEU A 209 12.77 -2.58 -0.89
N ASN A 210 13.23 -2.96 -2.08
CA ASN A 210 12.73 -4.14 -2.76
C ASN A 210 13.22 -5.46 -2.12
N SER A 211 14.51 -5.58 -1.80
CA SER A 211 15.08 -6.85 -1.31
C SER A 211 14.63 -7.18 0.12
N LEU A 212 13.96 -8.32 0.32
CA LEU A 212 13.57 -8.78 1.66
C LEU A 212 14.78 -9.15 2.53
N GLN A 213 15.87 -9.61 1.91
CA GLN A 213 17.12 -9.87 2.63
C GLN A 213 17.70 -8.57 3.20
N GLN A 214 17.78 -7.52 2.38
CA GLN A 214 18.24 -6.20 2.84
C GLN A 214 17.27 -5.63 3.89
N GLN A 215 15.95 -5.72 3.69
CA GLN A 215 14.97 -5.33 4.70
C GLN A 215 15.17 -6.07 6.03
N SER A 216 15.48 -7.38 5.99
CA SER A 216 15.73 -8.19 7.18
C SER A 216 17.04 -7.82 7.89
N ALA A 217 18.07 -7.41 7.14
CA ALA A 217 19.32 -6.91 7.71
C ALA A 217 19.10 -5.60 8.47
N LEU A 218 18.29 -4.71 7.89
CA LEU A 218 17.98 -3.39 8.46
C LEU A 218 17.03 -3.46 9.66
N ALA A 219 16.13 -4.46 9.72
CA ALA A 219 15.18 -4.63 10.83
C ALA A 219 15.84 -4.86 12.20
N ARG A 220 17.14 -5.19 12.23
CA ARG A 220 17.93 -5.31 13.47
C ARG A 220 18.33 -3.95 14.05
N THR A 221 18.17 -2.87 13.29
CA THR A 221 18.45 -1.50 13.68
C THR A 221 17.10 -0.78 13.84
N SER A 222 16.73 -0.41 15.07
CA SER A 222 15.35 -0.05 15.43
C SER A 222 14.76 1.18 14.73
N ASP A 223 15.58 1.99 14.04
CA ASP A 223 15.21 3.36 13.68
C ASP A 223 15.17 3.61 12.15
N LEU A 224 15.34 2.59 11.32
CA LEU A 224 15.34 2.77 9.87
C LEU A 224 14.03 2.37 9.21
N HIS A 225 13.37 3.33 8.58
CA HIS A 225 12.12 3.12 7.86
C HIS A 225 12.39 2.62 6.43
N ARG A 226 11.99 1.38 6.15
CA ARG A 226 12.09 0.74 4.82
C ARG A 226 10.95 1.08 3.86
N ASN A 227 9.87 1.67 4.38
CA ASN A 227 8.70 2.12 3.62
C ASN A 227 8.54 3.62 3.85
N ILE A 228 8.58 4.39 2.77
CA ILE A 228 8.51 5.84 2.74
C ILE A 228 7.23 6.23 2.00
N HIS A 229 6.35 6.96 2.67
CA HIS A 229 5.24 7.67 2.03
C HIS A 229 5.73 9.08 1.71
N TYR A 230 5.98 9.35 0.43
CA TYR A 230 6.19 10.69 -0.06
C TYR A 230 4.83 11.35 -0.31
N GLU A 231 4.46 12.31 0.53
CA GLU A 231 3.24 13.10 0.36
C GLU A 231 3.46 14.15 -0.73
N PHE A 232 2.53 14.22 -1.68
CA PHE A 232 2.58 15.26 -2.69
C PHE A 232 2.30 16.63 -2.07
N PRO A 233 3.03 17.68 -2.47
CA PRO A 233 2.73 19.05 -2.09
C PRO A 233 1.27 19.38 -2.37
N ARG A 234 0.68 20.21 -1.50
CA ARG A 234 -0.62 20.81 -1.81
C ARG A 234 -0.43 21.75 -3.00
N LYS A 235 -1.29 21.63 -4.01
CA LYS A 235 -1.38 22.65 -5.05
C LYS A 235 -2.09 23.86 -4.45
N GLU A 236 -1.49 25.03 -4.61
CA GLU A 236 -2.13 26.32 -4.32
C GLU A 236 -3.36 26.56 -5.22
#